data_AF-A0A3M1ZQG7-F1
#
_entry.id   AF-A0A3M1ZQG7-F1
#
_cell.length_a   1.000
_cell.length_b   1.000
_cell.length_c   1.000
_cell.angle_alpha   90.00
_cell.angle_beta   90.00
_cell.angle_gamma   90.00
#
_symmetry.space_group_name_H-M   'P 1'
#
loop_
_entity.id
_entity.type
_entity.pdbx_description
1 polymer ?
#
loop_
_entity_poly.entity_id
_entity_poly.type
_entity_poly.pdbx_seq_one_letter_code
_entity_poly.pdbx_strand_id
1 'polypeptide(L)'
;MIRNIFVALLFFFGPAMLMLVLRSLLFLIRYQLGRRRHRGAEGPVIIDVTPVDEKKSPSRFFWVVALLLGVVSAMLALYFLSHDSGEEIRRVYVPAHVNEQGEVVPGHWEPAP
;
A
#
# COMPACT_ATOMS: atom_id res chain seq x y z
N MET A 1 1.87 5.55 18.96
CA MET A 1 3.02 5.13 18.10
C MET A 1 2.66 4.87 16.62
N ILE A 2 1.38 4.93 16.25
CA ILE A 2 0.85 4.66 14.89
C ILE A 2 1.52 5.45 13.75
N ARG A 3 1.91 6.70 14.01
CA ARG A 3 2.56 7.58 13.01
C ARG A 3 3.85 6.96 12.47
N ASN A 4 4.64 6.31 13.33
CA ASN A 4 5.90 5.69 12.92
C ASN A 4 5.66 4.41 12.11
N ILE A 5 4.57 3.68 12.39
CA ILE A 5 4.14 2.51 11.62
C ILE A 5 3.73 2.94 10.21
N PHE A 6 2.92 4.01 10.08
CA PHE A 6 2.55 4.58 8.78
C PHE A 6 3.76 5.05 7.98
N VAL A 7 4.72 5.71 8.63
CA VAL A 7 5.97 6.13 7.99
C VAL A 7 6.77 4.90 7.53
N ALA A 8 6.91 3.88 8.37
CA ALA A 8 7.62 2.65 8.00
C ALA A 8 6.95 1.92 6.83
N LEU A 9 5.63 1.75 6.85
CA LEU A 9 4.86 1.17 5.75
C LEU A 9 5.01 2.00 4.46
N LEU A 10 4.90 3.33 4.55
CA LEU A 10 5.05 4.20 3.38
C LEU A 10 6.46 4.14 2.80
N PHE A 11 7.51 4.09 3.62
CA PHE A 11 8.88 4.00 3.12
C PHE A 11 9.25 2.60 2.65
N PHE A 12 8.65 1.55 3.21
CA PHE A 12 8.88 0.17 2.79
C PHE A 12 8.12 -0.17 1.50
N PHE A 13 6.82 0.13 1.45
CA PHE A 13 5.96 -0.19 0.30
C PHE A 13 5.86 0.94 -0.73
N GLY A 14 6.13 2.18 -0.35
CA GLY A 14 6.07 3.34 -1.24
C GLY A 14 6.93 3.20 -2.49
N PRO A 15 8.20 2.74 -2.40
CA PRO A 15 9.02 2.50 -3.59
C PRO A 15 8.40 1.45 -4.53
N ALA A 16 7.84 0.37 -3.98
CA ALA A 16 7.20 -0.68 -4.77
C ALA A 16 5.91 -0.18 -5.45
N MET A 17 5.07 0.55 -4.71
CA MET A 17 3.87 1.22 -5.23
C MET A 17 4.22 2.24 -6.31
N LEU A 18 5.25 3.05 -6.09
CA LEU A 18 5.73 4.04 -7.05
C LEU A 18 6.23 3.36 -8.33
N MET A 19 7.01 2.29 -8.23
CA MET A 19 7.45 1.50 -9.38
C MET A 19 6.26 0.90 -10.14
N LEU A 20 5.24 0.40 -9.44
CA LEU A 20 4.04 -0.15 -10.07
C LEU A 20 3.26 0.91 -10.84
N VAL A 21 3.07 2.09 -10.25
CA VAL A 21 2.41 3.23 -10.89
C VAL A 21 3.21 3.69 -12.10
N LEU A 22 4.53 3.86 -11.95
CA LEU A 22 5.41 4.28 -13.03
C LEU A 22 5.40 3.28 -14.19
N ARG A 23 5.47 1.98 -13.89
CA ARG A 23 5.38 0.90 -14.89
C ARG A 23 4.05 0.94 -15.64
N SER A 24 2.95 1.11 -14.91
CA SER A 24 1.60 1.21 -15.50
C SER A 24 1.47 2.44 -16.40
N LEU A 25 2.01 3.58 -15.97
CA LEU A 25 2.03 4.82 -16.73
C LEU A 25 2.86 4.68 -18.01
N LEU A 26 4.07 4.13 -17.92
CA LEU A 26 4.91 3.86 -19.09
C LEU A 26 4.22 2.93 -20.07
N PHE A 27 3.53 1.88 -19.59
CA PHE A 27 2.76 0.99 -20.44
C PHE A 27 1.64 1.74 -21.17
N LEU A 28 0.89 2.60 -20.47
CA LEU A 28 -0.16 3.43 -21.06
C LEU A 28 0.40 4.38 -22.14
N ILE A 29 1.51 5.04 -21.86
CA ILE A 29 2.19 5.94 -22.80
C ILE A 29 2.62 5.16 -24.06
N ARG A 30 3.28 4.00 -23.89
CA ARG A 30 3.68 3.15 -25.04
C ARG A 30 2.48 2.67 -25.84
N TYR A 31 1.38 2.32 -25.17
CA TYR A 31 0.14 1.92 -25.83
C TYR A 31 -0.44 3.07 -26.67
N GLN A 32 -0.48 4.29 -26.13
CA GLN A 32 -0.95 5.47 -26.88
C GLN A 32 -0.03 5.81 -28.06
N LEU A 33 1.29 5.72 -27.89
CA LEU A 33 2.26 5.93 -28.96
C LEU A 33 2.10 4.90 -30.08
N GLY A 34 1.92 3.62 -29.75
CA GLY A 34 1.63 2.57 -30.73
C GLY A 34 0.33 2.86 -31.49
N ARG A 35 -0.72 3.27 -30.79
CA ARG A 35 -2.02 3.62 -31.41
C ARG A 35 -1.93 4.83 -32.35
N ARG A 36 -1.07 5.82 -32.06
CA ARG A 36 -0.82 6.96 -32.95
C ARG A 36 -0.05 6.56 -34.20
N ARG A 37 0.92 5.64 -34.10
CA ARG A 37 1.66 5.12 -35.26
C ARG A 37 0.76 4.38 -36.25
N HIS A 38 -0.24 3.63 -35.76
CA HIS A 38 -1.21 2.97 -36.65
C HIS A 38 -2.26 3.92 -37.25
N ARG A 39 -2.50 5.09 -36.65
CA ARG A 39 -3.42 6.12 -37.20
C ARG A 39 -2.78 7.01 -38.27
N GLY A 40 -1.45 7.02 -38.40
CA GLY A 40 -0.72 7.78 -39.43
C GLY A 40 -0.35 6.97 -40.67
N ALA A 41 -0.73 5.69 -40.75
CA ALA A 41 -0.44 4.79 -41.86
C ALA A 41 -1.62 4.73 -42.85
N GLU A 42 -2.18 5.88 -43.23
CA GLU A 42 -3.11 6.01 -44.36
C GLU A 42 -2.36 6.00 -45.70
N GLY A 43 -1.71 4.89 -46.00
CA GLY A 43 -1.15 4.61 -47.32
C GLY A 43 -0.38 3.31 -47.36
N PRO A 44 -0.25 2.68 -48.54
CA PRO A 44 -1.31 2.10 -49.35
C PRO A 44 -1.83 0.78 -48.74
N VAL A 45 -2.95 0.26 -49.26
CA VAL A 45 -3.63 -0.97 -48.79
C VAL A 45 -2.69 -2.18 -48.83
N ILE A 46 -2.02 -2.46 -47.72
CA ILE A 46 -1.39 -3.75 -47.44
C ILE A 46 -2.45 -4.57 -46.70
N ILE A 47 -3.01 -5.57 -47.38
CA ILE A 47 -3.88 -6.56 -46.75
C ILE A 47 -2.96 -7.45 -45.90
N ASP A 48 -2.76 -7.03 -44.66
CA ASP A 48 -2.05 -7.80 -43.66
C ASP A 48 -2.96 -8.96 -43.20
N VAL A 49 -2.65 -10.19 -43.63
CA VAL A 49 -3.34 -11.43 -43.25
C VAL A 49 -2.75 -11.97 -41.94
N THR A 50 -2.40 -11.09 -41.01
CA THR A 50 -2.03 -11.49 -39.66
C THR A 50 -3.30 -11.48 -38.81
N PRO A 51 -3.73 -12.61 -38.22
CA PRO A 51 -4.87 -12.62 -37.32
C PRO A 51 -4.51 -11.73 -36.12
N VAL A 52 -5.10 -10.54 -36.08
CA VAL A 52 -5.01 -9.67 -34.92
C VAL A 52 -5.94 -10.26 -33.88
N ASP A 53 -5.39 -11.04 -32.94
CA ASP A 53 -6.14 -11.42 -31.76
C ASP A 53 -6.70 -10.15 -31.12
N GLU A 54 -8.01 -9.96 -31.21
CA GLU A 54 -8.69 -8.86 -30.56
C GLU A 54 -8.40 -8.98 -29.06
N LYS A 55 -7.51 -8.13 -28.55
CA LYS A 55 -7.25 -8.02 -27.11
C LYS A 55 -8.56 -7.69 -26.44
N LYS A 56 -9.23 -8.71 -25.89
CA LYS A 56 -10.45 -8.56 -25.11
C LYS A 56 -10.14 -7.60 -23.97
N SER A 57 -10.73 -6.41 -24.03
CA SER A 57 -10.70 -5.46 -22.93
C SER A 57 -11.16 -6.18 -21.65
N PRO A 58 -10.56 -5.90 -20.48
CA PRO A 58 -10.97 -6.51 -19.24
C PRO A 58 -12.49 -6.32 -19.08
N SER A 59 -13.19 -7.43 -18.81
CA SER A 59 -14.64 -7.41 -18.78
C SER A 59 -15.14 -6.49 -17.67
N ARG A 60 -16.35 -5.94 -17.81
CA ARG A 60 -16.95 -5.08 -16.77
C ARG A 60 -17.02 -5.79 -15.41
N PHE A 61 -17.11 -7.13 -15.42
CA PHE A 61 -17.07 -7.96 -14.22
C PHE A 61 -15.73 -7.85 -13.46
N PHE A 62 -14.61 -7.80 -14.18
CA PHE A 62 -13.29 -7.61 -13.56
C PHE A 62 -13.24 -6.29 -12.77
N TRP A 63 -13.76 -5.21 -13.35
CA TRP A 63 -13.82 -3.91 -12.68
C TRP A 63 -14.70 -3.93 -11.43
N VAL A 64 -15.86 -4.57 -11.50
CA VAL A 64 -16.76 -4.72 -10.34
C VAL A 64 -16.07 -5.49 -9.23
N VAL A 65 -15.44 -6.63 -9.54
CA VAL A 65 -14.75 -7.47 -8.55
C VAL A 65 -13.56 -6.73 -7.93
N ALA A 66 -12.76 -6.04 -8.76
CA ALA A 66 -11.63 -5.25 -8.28
C ALA A 66 -12.07 -4.12 -7.34
N LEU A 67 -13.16 -3.42 -7.67
CA LEU A 67 -13.73 -2.39 -6.82
C LEU A 67 -14.21 -2.97 -5.48
N LEU A 68 -14.92 -4.10 -5.53
CA LEU A 68 -15.47 -4.76 -4.36
C LEU A 68 -14.36 -5.24 -3.41
N LEU A 69 -13.31 -5.87 -3.94
CA LEU A 69 -12.13 -6.28 -3.18
C LEU A 69 -11.40 -5.07 -2.57
N GLY A 70 -11.28 -3.97 -3.31
CA GLY A 70 -10.67 -2.74 -2.81
C GLY A 70 -11.42 -2.14 -1.62
N VAL A 71 -12.76 -2.06 -1.71
CA VAL A 71 -13.61 -1.55 -0.63
C VAL A 71 -13.55 -2.46 0.60
N VAL A 72 -13.62 -3.78 0.41
CA VAL A 72 -13.52 -4.75 1.51
C VAL A 72 -12.17 -4.63 2.23
N SER A 73 -11.07 -4.55 1.48
CA SER A 73 -9.73 -4.39 2.04
C SER A 73 -9.59 -3.08 2.82
N ALA A 74 -10.13 -1.97 2.31
CA ALA A 74 -10.11 -0.69 3.00
C ALA A 74 -10.92 -0.70 4.30
N MET A 75 -12.11 -1.32 4.30
CA MET A 75 -12.91 -1.48 5.52
C MET A 75 -12.21 -2.35 6.56
N LEU A 76 -11.63 -3.47 6.15
CA LEU A 76 -10.86 -4.35 7.05
C LEU A 76 -9.68 -3.61 7.67
N ALA A 77 -8.92 -2.87 6.87
CA ALA A 77 -7.80 -2.07 7.37
C ALA A 77 -8.26 -1.04 8.41
N LEU A 78 -9.36 -0.31 8.14
CA LEU A 78 -9.92 0.64 9.09
C LEU A 78 -10.42 -0.04 10.37
N TYR A 79 -11.07 -1.19 10.26
CA TYR A 79 -11.57 -1.94 11.40
C TYR A 79 -10.43 -2.37 12.34
N PHE A 80 -9.37 -2.97 11.78
CA PHE A 80 -8.20 -3.39 12.56
C PHE A 80 -7.47 -2.20 13.19
N LEU A 81 -7.31 -1.10 12.44
CA LEU A 81 -6.67 0.11 12.96
C LEU A 81 -7.46 0.73 14.12
N SER A 82 -8.79 0.59 14.11
CA SER A 82 -9.67 1.13 15.15
C SER A 82 -9.76 0.23 16.38
N HIS A 83 -9.52 -1.07 16.23
CA HIS A 83 -9.58 -2.04 17.34
C HIS A 83 -8.27 -2.19 18.10
N ASP A 84 -7.13 -1.81 17.50
CA ASP A 84 -5.80 -1.98 18.12
C ASP A 84 -5.40 -0.80 19.03
N SER A 85 -6.33 0.11 19.35
CA SER A 85 -6.16 1.09 20.43
C SER A 85 -6.47 0.47 21.80
N GLY A 86 -6.03 -0.77 22.03
CA GLY A 86 -5.95 -1.30 23.38
C GLY A 86 -5.10 -0.34 24.19
N GLU A 87 -5.63 0.12 25.33
CA GLU A 87 -4.99 1.10 26.21
C GLU A 87 -3.49 0.82 26.29
N GLU A 88 -2.67 1.68 25.68
CA GLU A 88 -1.24 1.73 25.98
C GLU A 88 -1.18 2.07 27.46
N ILE A 89 -1.13 1.06 28.33
CA ILE A 89 -0.88 1.24 29.76
C ILE A 89 0.48 1.92 29.78
N ARG A 90 0.46 3.25 29.91
CA ARG A 90 1.65 4.06 30.02
C ARG A 90 2.42 3.49 31.20
N ARG A 91 3.61 2.97 30.97
CA ARG A 91 4.50 2.51 32.04
C ARG A 91 5.66 3.47 32.15
N VAL A 92 6.03 3.82 33.37
CA VAL A 92 7.23 4.59 33.67
C VAL A 92 8.28 3.64 34.21
N TYR A 93 9.50 3.76 33.71
CA TYR A 93 10.63 3.03 34.25
C TYR A 93 11.15 3.75 35.50
N VAL A 94 11.14 3.05 36.63
CA VAL A 94 11.77 3.52 37.87
C VAL A 94 13.18 2.92 37.91
N PRO A 95 14.24 3.74 37.87
CA PRO A 95 15.62 3.25 37.94
C PRO A 95 15.89 2.63 39.31
N ALA A 96 16.95 1.79 39.36
CA ALA A 96 17.41 1.22 40.61
C ALA A 96 17.78 2.34 41.60
N HIS A 97 17.28 2.24 42.82
CA HIS A 97 17.48 3.24 43.86
C HIS A 97 17.63 2.57 45.22
N VAL A 98 18.10 3.32 46.22
CA VAL A 98 18.16 2.87 47.60
C VAL A 98 16.92 3.39 48.33
N ASN A 99 16.18 2.52 48.99
CA ASN A 99 14.99 2.93 49.73
C ASN A 99 15.35 3.60 51.07
N GLU A 100 14.35 4.11 51.78
CA GLU A 100 14.53 4.79 53.08
C GLU A 100 15.11 3.86 54.16
N GLN A 101 15.01 2.55 53.96
CA GLN A 101 15.54 1.50 54.83
C GLN A 101 16.99 1.12 54.48
N GLY A 102 17.59 1.73 53.46
CA GLY A 102 18.97 1.48 53.02
C GLY A 102 19.14 0.24 52.13
N GLU A 103 18.05 -0.36 51.65
CA GLU A 103 18.07 -1.52 50.76
C GLU A 103 18.08 -1.10 49.29
N VAL A 104 18.79 -1.87 48.45
CA VAL A 104 18.85 -1.63 47.01
C VAL A 104 17.61 -2.21 46.33
N VAL A 105 16.77 -1.34 45.77
CA VAL A 105 15.60 -1.71 44.99
C VAL A 105 16.00 -1.82 43.51
N PRO A 106 15.78 -2.97 42.86
CA PRO A 106 16.07 -3.13 41.44
C PRO A 106 15.12 -2.29 40.58
N GLY A 107 15.62 -1.84 39.43
CA GLY A 107 14.81 -1.05 38.49
C GLY A 107 13.63 -1.86 37.95
N HIS A 108 12.45 -1.25 37.94
CA HIS A 108 11.20 -1.92 37.60
C HIS A 108 10.26 -0.99 36.82
N TRP A 109 9.23 -1.58 36.20
CA TRP A 109 8.23 -0.85 35.45
C TRP A 109 6.98 -0.68 36.31
N GLU A 110 6.55 0.56 36.49
CA GLU A 110 5.31 0.90 37.18
C GLU A 110 4.29 1.49 36.20
N PRO A 111 2.97 1.30 36.42
CA PRO A 111 1.96 2.02 35.68
C PRO A 111 2.10 3.53 35.94
N ALA A 112 2.11 4.33 34.88
CA ALA A 112 2.09 5.78 34.99
C ALA A 112 0.72 6.23 35.54
N PRO A 113 0.69 7.26 36.40
CA PRO A 113 -0.56 7.90 36.81
C PRO A 113 -1.29 8.58 35.64
#